data_AF-A0A2G5LWJ0-F1
#
_entry.id   AF-A0A2G5LWJ0-F1
#
_cell.length_a   1.000
_cell.length_b   1.000
_cell.length_c   1.000
_cell.angle_alpha   90.00
_cell.angle_beta   90.00
_cell.angle_gamma   90.00
#
_symmetry.space_group_name_H-M   'P 1'
#
loop_
_entity.id
_entity.type
_entity.pdbx_description
1 polymer ?
#
loop_
_entity_poly.entity_id
_entity_poly.type
_entity_poly.pdbx_seq_one_letter_code
_entity_poly.pdbx_strand_id
1 'polypeptide(L)'
;MKPGLRSIYNFEHNLQREGMFYFGPYEFNVPQELIGGSFAQAKKLVFAKKFSSSGLQRTFAEKAAVSGDWNVTALLTEHPALDEPSVLMPDNPWVNGGFDLSLILSLLTGACVALDKDSPPDFKLSPALPIVCDDFFAKGSKVDWTLLPAMQAAGGGDALYALSLARDSQEGVVKLAMGSAALDGLVSRWHSTSGENRYSPEVKDKIKFALQSFETNLTNAKVDELLIKDIMSRTNNLSSNSALSKLTAFLSMFEMYPKDAGKDVALRLKFFNVLRNSVAHTGVLRLSIAGQPDVTGRVAGAVAVLLQYICRVYIAKYLLGIVDAKIEETQQVVKKFFTTGKLFGNDIITEDYDAYRQRLIDHFEEHGNLDL
;
A
#
# COMPACT_ATOMS: atom_id res chain seq x y z
N MET A 1 -29.12 -4.26 -30.40
CA MET A 1 -29.37 -4.07 -28.95
C MET A 1 -28.53 -2.89 -28.50
N LYS A 2 -29.09 -1.92 -27.76
CA LYS A 2 -28.25 -0.94 -27.06
C LYS A 2 -27.41 -1.74 -26.05
N PRO A 3 -26.08 -1.58 -26.00
CA PRO A 3 -25.30 -2.21 -24.96
C PRO A 3 -25.83 -1.76 -23.59
N GLY A 4 -25.89 -2.69 -22.64
CA GLY A 4 -26.18 -2.34 -21.25
C GLY A 4 -25.14 -1.34 -20.73
N LEU A 5 -25.52 -0.50 -19.77
CA LEU A 5 -24.61 0.39 -19.09
C LEU A 5 -24.59 0.03 -17.60
N ARG A 6 -23.41 0.09 -16.98
CA ARG A 6 -23.19 -0.12 -15.55
C ARG A 6 -22.67 1.16 -14.92
N SER A 7 -23.21 1.55 -13.77
CA SER A 7 -22.77 2.77 -13.09
C SER A 7 -21.41 2.57 -12.45
N ILE A 8 -20.53 3.57 -12.61
CA ILE A 8 -19.27 3.66 -11.88
C ILE A 8 -19.37 4.81 -10.90
N TYR A 9 -19.13 4.51 -9.64
CA TYR A 9 -19.13 5.48 -8.58
C TYR A 9 -17.73 5.99 -8.29
N ASN A 10 -17.61 7.30 -8.05
CA ASN A 10 -16.39 7.98 -7.59
C ASN A 10 -15.13 7.76 -8.45
N PHE A 11 -15.30 7.48 -9.75
CA PHE A 11 -14.25 7.56 -10.76
C PHE A 11 -13.97 9.02 -11.14
N GLU A 12 -13.76 9.87 -10.12
CA GLU A 12 -13.46 11.27 -10.28
C GLU A 12 -11.96 11.47 -10.11
N HIS A 13 -11.23 11.42 -11.22
CA HIS A 13 -9.85 11.87 -11.27
C HIS A 13 -9.74 12.89 -12.38
N ASN A 14 -10.43 14.02 -12.18
CA ASN A 14 -10.44 15.17 -13.09
C ASN A 14 -10.92 14.89 -14.53
N LEU A 15 -11.87 13.97 -14.70
CA LEU A 15 -12.70 13.92 -15.90
C LEU A 15 -13.66 15.13 -15.90
N GLN A 16 -13.08 16.32 -16.08
CA GLN A 16 -13.73 17.63 -16.15
C GLN A 16 -14.37 17.88 -17.53
N ARG A 17 -14.37 16.86 -18.39
CA ARG A 17 -14.87 16.96 -19.76
C ARG A 17 -15.70 15.75 -20.11
N GLU A 18 -16.76 16.01 -20.87
CA GLU A 18 -17.58 14.97 -21.47
C GLU A 18 -16.74 14.13 -22.44
N GLY A 19 -17.02 12.83 -22.51
CA GLY A 19 -16.48 12.00 -23.57
C GLY A 19 -16.39 10.52 -23.27
N MET A 20 -15.85 9.82 -24.26
CA MET A 20 -15.57 8.39 -24.20
C MET A 20 -14.09 8.17 -23.87
N PHE A 21 -13.83 7.33 -22.87
CA PHE A 21 -12.50 6.97 -22.41
C PHE A 21 -12.34 5.45 -22.41
N TYR A 22 -11.10 5.00 -22.55
CA TYR A 22 -10.77 3.58 -22.58
C TYR A 22 -9.76 3.25 -21.50
N PHE A 23 -9.99 2.16 -20.77
CA PHE A 23 -9.04 1.64 -19.79
C PHE A 23 -9.06 0.12 -19.84
N GLY A 24 -7.95 -0.47 -20.30
CA GLY A 24 -7.90 -1.89 -20.64
C GLY A 24 -8.92 -2.23 -21.73
N PRO A 25 -9.72 -3.31 -21.56
CA PRO A 25 -10.76 -3.68 -22.51
C PRO A 25 -12.06 -2.87 -22.33
N TYR A 26 -12.12 -1.97 -21.36
CA TYR A 26 -13.36 -1.32 -20.95
C TYR A 26 -13.51 0.09 -21.52
N GLU A 27 -14.76 0.43 -21.84
CA GLU A 27 -15.17 1.71 -22.40
C GLU A 27 -16.03 2.47 -21.38
N PHE A 28 -15.60 3.68 -21.05
CA PHE A 28 -16.19 4.57 -20.06
C PHE A 28 -16.82 5.75 -20.79
N ASN A 29 -18.08 6.02 -20.52
CA ASN A 29 -18.78 7.22 -20.95
C ASN A 29 -18.95 8.17 -19.76
N VAL A 30 -18.42 9.38 -19.89
CA VAL A 30 -18.65 10.48 -18.94
C VAL A 30 -19.54 11.51 -19.62
N PRO A 31 -20.86 11.48 -19.41
CA PRO A 31 -21.76 12.49 -19.91
C PRO A 31 -21.69 13.75 -19.04
N GLN A 32 -22.05 14.90 -19.60
CA GLN A 32 -21.90 16.20 -18.94
C GLN A 32 -22.60 16.28 -17.58
N GLU A 33 -23.76 15.61 -17.43
CA GLU A 33 -24.55 15.57 -16.20
C GLU A 33 -23.91 14.81 -15.04
N LEU A 34 -22.91 13.96 -15.32
CA LEU A 34 -22.16 13.21 -14.30
C LEU A 34 -20.83 13.88 -13.94
N ILE A 35 -20.54 15.04 -14.52
CA ILE A 35 -19.34 15.84 -14.21
C ILE A 35 -19.61 16.67 -12.95
N GLY A 36 -18.78 16.46 -11.93
CA GLY A 36 -18.89 17.12 -10.63
C GLY A 36 -19.49 16.21 -9.56
N GLY A 37 -19.42 16.67 -8.30
CA GLY A 37 -19.84 15.88 -7.14
C GLY A 37 -19.02 16.22 -5.90
N SER A 38 -19.45 15.69 -4.76
CA SER A 38 -18.71 15.78 -3.50
C SER A 38 -17.86 14.54 -3.35
N PHE A 39 -16.55 14.64 -3.60
CA PHE A 39 -15.65 13.49 -3.54
C PHE A 39 -14.79 13.53 -2.29
N ALA A 40 -14.74 12.39 -1.60
CA ALA A 40 -13.71 12.15 -0.61
C ALA A 40 -12.41 11.89 -1.37
N GLN A 41 -11.72 12.96 -1.78
CA GLN A 41 -10.36 12.88 -2.30
C GLN A 41 -9.40 13.49 -1.30
N ALA A 42 -8.33 12.76 -0.97
CA ALA A 42 -7.40 13.14 0.08
C ALA A 42 -6.55 14.25 -0.53
N LYS A 43 -6.55 15.40 0.12
CA LYS A 43 -5.62 16.47 -0.24
C LYS A 43 -4.41 16.49 0.70
N LYS A 44 -4.46 15.77 1.84
CA LYS A 44 -3.47 15.89 2.93
C LYS A 44 -3.52 14.80 3.99
N LEU A 45 -2.50 14.76 4.85
CA LEU A 45 -2.41 13.94 6.06
C LEU A 45 -2.74 14.77 7.30
N VAL A 46 -3.54 14.22 8.23
CA VAL A 46 -3.88 14.86 9.51
C VAL A 46 -3.58 13.89 10.65
N PHE A 47 -2.85 14.39 11.65
CA PHE A 47 -2.53 13.65 12.87
C PHE A 47 -3.43 14.12 14.00
N ALA A 48 -4.13 13.19 14.66
CA ALA A 48 -5.04 13.48 15.76
C ALA A 48 -4.69 12.67 17.01
N LYS A 49 -4.98 13.26 18.17
CA LYS A 49 -4.89 12.62 19.48
C LYS A 49 -6.31 12.49 20.03
N LYS A 50 -6.75 11.27 20.32
CA LYS A 50 -8.01 10.99 21.01
C LYS A 50 -7.69 10.31 22.34
N PHE A 51 -8.15 10.89 23.43
CA PHE A 51 -8.18 10.18 24.72
C PHE A 51 -9.42 9.28 24.74
N SER A 52 -9.21 7.99 24.95
CA SER A 52 -10.26 7.00 25.20
C SER A 52 -10.08 6.39 26.59
N SER A 53 -11.07 5.62 27.04
CA SER A 53 -10.99 4.81 28.27
C SER A 53 -9.84 3.79 28.24
N SER A 54 -9.31 3.46 27.06
CA SER A 54 -8.14 2.59 26.85
C SER A 54 -6.81 3.34 26.75
N GLY A 55 -6.80 4.66 26.96
CA GLY A 55 -5.60 5.50 26.97
C GLY A 55 -5.52 6.50 25.83
N LEU A 56 -4.31 7.03 25.58
CA LEU A 56 -4.06 7.96 24.48
C LEU A 56 -3.99 7.19 23.15
N GLN A 57 -5.03 7.31 22.33
CA GLN A 57 -5.03 6.83 20.95
C GLN A 57 -4.52 7.93 20.04
N ARG A 58 -3.42 7.66 19.33
CA ARG A 58 -2.93 8.52 18.24
C ARG A 58 -3.45 7.97 16.93
N THR A 59 -4.21 8.76 16.18
CA THR A 59 -4.70 8.41 14.86
C THR A 59 -4.04 9.32 13.83
N PHE A 60 -3.87 8.81 12.61
CA PHE A 60 -3.58 9.64 11.46
C PHE A 60 -4.60 9.28 10.39
N ALA A 61 -5.06 10.27 9.64
CA ALA A 61 -6.02 10.10 8.57
C ALA A 61 -5.57 10.91 7.35
N GLU A 62 -5.70 10.31 6.18
CA GLU A 62 -5.75 11.08 4.94
C GLU A 62 -7.11 11.81 4.96
N LYS A 63 -7.09 13.14 5.08
CA LYS A 63 -8.32 13.93 5.23
C LYS A 63 -8.74 14.46 3.87
N ALA A 64 -9.95 14.11 3.46
CA ALA A 64 -10.59 14.75 2.31
C ALA A 64 -11.10 16.15 2.68
N ALA A 65 -11.15 17.04 1.70
CA ALA A 65 -11.71 18.39 1.87
C ALA A 65 -13.20 18.36 2.24
N VAL A 66 -13.89 17.27 1.87
CA VAL A 66 -15.28 16.97 2.19
C VAL A 66 -15.40 15.48 2.55
N SER A 67 -16.39 15.10 3.34
CA SER A 67 -16.63 13.68 3.70
C SER A 67 -16.87 12.78 2.48
N GLY A 68 -17.25 13.40 1.35
CA GLY A 68 -17.61 12.75 0.10
C GLY A 68 -18.95 12.04 0.17
N ASP A 69 -19.58 11.90 -0.99
CA ASP A 69 -20.77 11.05 -1.20
C ASP A 69 -20.46 10.03 -2.30
N TRP A 70 -21.24 8.97 -2.37
CA TRP A 70 -21.20 8.06 -3.52
C TRP A 70 -21.88 8.71 -4.71
N ASN A 71 -21.09 9.19 -5.67
CA ASN A 71 -21.60 9.84 -6.86
C ASN A 71 -21.34 8.94 -8.06
N VAL A 72 -22.35 8.72 -8.90
CA VAL A 72 -22.15 8.15 -10.23
C VAL A 72 -21.38 9.18 -11.04
N THR A 73 -20.24 8.77 -11.59
CA THR A 73 -19.26 9.67 -12.24
C THR A 73 -18.97 9.26 -13.67
N ALA A 74 -19.23 8.01 -14.00
CA ALA A 74 -19.13 7.49 -15.35
C ALA A 74 -20.09 6.30 -15.52
N LEU A 75 -20.36 5.98 -16.77
CA LEU A 75 -21.11 4.80 -17.19
C LEU A 75 -20.16 3.88 -17.94
N LEU A 76 -20.13 2.61 -17.56
CA LEU A 76 -19.34 1.59 -18.24
C LEU A 76 -20.19 0.86 -19.27
N THR A 77 -19.69 0.76 -20.50
CA THR A 77 -20.28 -0.12 -21.50
C THR A 77 -20.16 -1.58 -21.03
N GLU A 78 -21.27 -2.31 -20.98
CA GLU A 78 -21.28 -3.69 -20.48
C GLU A 78 -20.30 -4.56 -21.27
N HIS A 79 -19.48 -5.33 -20.55
CA HIS A 79 -18.46 -6.19 -21.11
C HIS A 79 -18.52 -7.57 -20.41
N PRO A 80 -18.46 -8.72 -21.13
CA PRO A 80 -18.58 -10.05 -20.53
C PRO A 80 -17.63 -10.30 -19.36
N ALA A 81 -16.37 -9.86 -19.49
CA ALA A 81 -15.36 -9.99 -18.44
C ALA A 81 -15.69 -9.28 -17.11
N LEU A 82 -16.71 -8.42 -17.03
CA LEU A 82 -17.12 -7.81 -15.76
C LEU A 82 -17.76 -8.80 -14.80
N ASP A 83 -18.45 -9.81 -15.35
CA ASP A 83 -19.18 -10.81 -14.57
C ASP A 83 -18.44 -12.16 -14.49
N GLU A 84 -17.32 -12.30 -15.22
CA GLU A 84 -16.41 -13.44 -15.10
C GLU A 84 -15.70 -13.43 -13.72
N PRO A 85 -15.29 -14.61 -13.20
CA PRO A 85 -14.53 -14.69 -11.96
C PRO A 85 -13.30 -13.76 -11.98
N SER A 86 -13.00 -13.17 -10.82
CA SER A 86 -11.83 -12.30 -10.65
C SER A 86 -10.55 -13.01 -11.09
N VAL A 87 -9.75 -12.34 -11.91
CA VAL A 87 -8.41 -12.80 -12.30
C VAL A 87 -7.44 -12.55 -11.16
N LEU A 88 -7.62 -11.47 -10.38
CA LEU A 88 -6.73 -11.12 -9.27
C LEU A 88 -6.96 -11.96 -8.02
N MET A 89 -8.17 -12.46 -7.81
CA MET A 89 -8.61 -13.23 -6.64
C MET A 89 -9.46 -14.44 -7.05
N PRO A 90 -8.90 -15.39 -7.82
CA PRO A 90 -9.66 -16.51 -8.41
C PRO A 90 -10.25 -17.47 -7.36
N ASP A 91 -9.65 -17.54 -6.17
CA ASP A 91 -10.12 -18.40 -5.07
C ASP A 91 -11.28 -17.79 -4.28
N ASN A 92 -11.66 -16.54 -4.56
CA ASN A 92 -12.77 -15.85 -3.91
C ASN A 92 -14.01 -15.87 -4.81
N PRO A 93 -15.03 -16.70 -4.52
CA PRO A 93 -16.21 -16.86 -5.39
C PRO A 93 -17.15 -15.65 -5.35
N TRP A 94 -16.91 -14.68 -4.46
CA TRP A 94 -17.76 -13.49 -4.29
C TRP A 94 -17.27 -12.27 -5.08
N VAL A 95 -16.17 -12.39 -5.83
CA VAL A 95 -15.58 -11.29 -6.61
C VAL A 95 -15.42 -11.67 -8.09
N ASN A 96 -15.54 -10.67 -8.95
CA ASN A 96 -15.56 -10.80 -10.40
C ASN A 96 -14.62 -9.79 -11.08
N GLY A 97 -14.55 -9.77 -12.41
CA GLY A 97 -13.72 -8.80 -13.13
C GLY A 97 -14.13 -7.34 -12.92
N GLY A 98 -15.40 -7.06 -12.57
CA GLY A 98 -15.83 -5.73 -12.13
C GLY A 98 -15.19 -5.30 -10.80
N PHE A 99 -14.96 -6.24 -9.90
CA PHE A 99 -14.21 -6.02 -8.66
C PHE A 99 -12.73 -5.75 -8.94
N ASP A 100 -12.11 -6.49 -9.86
CA ASP A 100 -10.73 -6.24 -10.29
C ASP A 100 -10.56 -4.82 -10.84
N LEU A 101 -11.48 -4.41 -11.71
CA LEU A 101 -11.51 -3.04 -12.23
C LEU A 101 -11.67 -2.02 -11.11
N SER A 102 -12.61 -2.24 -10.17
CA SER A 102 -12.84 -1.35 -9.02
C SER A 102 -11.57 -1.16 -8.16
N LEU A 103 -10.85 -2.25 -7.88
CA LEU A 103 -9.60 -2.21 -7.11
C LEU A 103 -8.50 -1.45 -7.86
N ILE A 104 -8.34 -1.68 -9.17
CA ILE A 104 -7.33 -1.00 -9.97
C ILE A 104 -7.66 0.50 -10.11
N LEU A 105 -8.91 0.86 -10.36
CA LEU A 105 -9.30 2.27 -10.44
C LEU A 105 -9.14 2.96 -9.08
N SER A 106 -9.51 2.28 -7.99
CA SER A 106 -9.27 2.75 -6.62
C SER A 106 -7.78 2.97 -6.33
N LEU A 107 -6.92 2.06 -6.79
CA LEU A 107 -5.47 2.17 -6.68
C LEU A 107 -4.97 3.45 -7.35
N LEU A 108 -5.36 3.70 -8.59
CA LEU A 108 -4.80 4.77 -9.41
C LEU A 108 -5.31 6.15 -8.95
N THR A 109 -6.62 6.26 -8.77
CA THR A 109 -7.30 7.52 -8.40
C THR A 109 -7.11 7.87 -6.93
N GLY A 110 -6.85 6.88 -6.07
CA GLY A 110 -6.88 7.06 -4.61
C GLY A 110 -8.29 7.23 -4.05
N ALA A 111 -9.31 7.40 -4.89
CA ALA A 111 -10.71 7.38 -4.50
C ALA A 111 -11.18 5.94 -4.22
N CYS A 112 -12.29 5.78 -3.51
CA CYS A 112 -12.97 4.50 -3.50
C CYS A 112 -13.89 4.40 -4.71
N VAL A 113 -13.43 3.70 -5.73
CA VAL A 113 -14.18 3.42 -6.96
C VAL A 113 -14.94 2.10 -6.79
N ALA A 114 -16.22 2.11 -7.13
CA ALA A 114 -17.06 0.92 -7.13
C ALA A 114 -17.87 0.81 -8.41
N LEU A 115 -18.08 -0.42 -8.86
CA LEU A 115 -19.01 -0.76 -9.92
C LEU A 115 -20.23 -1.42 -9.29
N ASP A 116 -21.40 -0.80 -9.44
CA ASP A 116 -22.66 -1.38 -8.99
C ASP A 116 -23.75 -1.08 -10.02
N LYS A 117 -24.72 -1.99 -10.12
CA LYS A 117 -25.87 -1.91 -11.03
C LYS A 117 -27.03 -1.13 -10.40
N ASP A 118 -27.19 -1.21 -9.08
CA ASP A 118 -28.48 -0.87 -8.44
C ASP A 118 -28.39 0.06 -7.21
N SER A 119 -27.24 0.16 -6.53
CA SER A 119 -27.11 1.01 -5.33
C SER A 119 -25.68 1.43 -5.00
N PRO A 120 -25.44 2.53 -4.28
CA PRO A 120 -24.12 2.84 -3.77
C PRO A 120 -23.71 1.85 -2.66
N PRO A 121 -22.42 1.54 -2.51
CA PRO A 121 -21.96 0.66 -1.44
C PRO A 121 -22.17 1.23 -0.03
N ASP A 122 -22.52 0.36 0.93
CA ASP A 122 -22.77 0.73 2.33
C ASP A 122 -21.48 0.73 3.18
N PHE A 123 -20.46 1.46 2.73
CA PHE A 123 -19.25 1.68 3.51
C PHE A 123 -18.73 3.12 3.39
N LYS A 124 -17.98 3.56 4.40
CA LYS A 124 -17.47 4.94 4.47
C LYS A 124 -16.38 5.16 3.43
N LEU A 125 -16.51 6.25 2.68
CA LEU A 125 -15.46 6.74 1.80
C LEU A 125 -14.29 7.20 2.65
N SER A 126 -13.13 6.57 2.43
CA SER A 126 -11.86 7.08 2.93
C SER A 126 -10.97 7.37 1.75
N PRO A 127 -10.41 8.58 1.68
CA PRO A 127 -9.60 8.95 0.56
C PRO A 127 -8.14 8.45 0.69
N ALA A 128 -7.47 8.27 -0.42
CA ALA A 128 -6.00 8.23 -0.52
C ALA A 128 -5.51 9.24 -1.57
N LEU A 129 -4.22 9.59 -1.50
CA LEU A 129 -3.61 10.45 -2.54
C LEU A 129 -3.59 9.71 -3.89
N PRO A 130 -3.91 10.35 -5.03
CA PRO A 130 -3.78 9.73 -6.34
C PRO A 130 -2.32 9.42 -6.68
N ILE A 131 -2.10 8.37 -7.47
CA ILE A 131 -0.74 8.01 -7.97
C ILE A 131 -0.60 8.22 -9.48
N VAL A 132 -1.63 8.70 -10.16
CA VAL A 132 -1.59 9.08 -11.58
C VAL A 132 -1.91 10.57 -11.75
N CYS A 133 -1.48 11.19 -12.85
CA CYS A 133 -1.82 12.57 -13.19
C CYS A 133 -3.32 12.74 -13.45
N ASP A 134 -3.80 13.97 -13.25
CA ASP A 134 -5.21 14.36 -13.39
C ASP A 134 -5.81 14.06 -14.77
N ASP A 135 -4.99 14.08 -15.83
CA ASP A 135 -5.42 13.81 -17.20
C ASP A 135 -5.07 12.40 -17.69
N PHE A 136 -4.69 11.49 -16.77
CA PHE A 136 -4.22 10.14 -17.10
C PHE A 136 -5.23 9.34 -17.95
N PHE A 137 -6.50 9.31 -17.52
CA PHE A 137 -7.56 8.61 -18.25
C PHE A 137 -7.96 9.35 -19.54
N ALA A 138 -7.86 10.68 -19.53
CA ALA A 138 -8.17 11.53 -20.67
C ALA A 138 -7.18 11.40 -21.83
N LYS A 139 -5.93 10.99 -21.55
CA LYS A 139 -4.86 10.74 -22.54
C LYS A 139 -4.98 9.39 -23.25
N GLY A 140 -5.95 8.55 -22.88
CA GLY A 140 -6.12 7.22 -23.49
C GLY A 140 -5.00 6.26 -23.10
N SER A 141 -4.53 6.35 -21.85
CA SER A 141 -3.46 5.51 -21.32
C SER A 141 -3.84 4.03 -21.43
N LYS A 142 -3.01 3.25 -22.13
CA LYS A 142 -3.25 1.83 -22.38
C LYS A 142 -2.71 1.01 -21.20
N VAL A 143 -3.61 0.44 -20.41
CA VAL A 143 -3.27 -0.62 -19.46
C VAL A 143 -3.45 -1.96 -20.14
N ASP A 144 -2.40 -2.77 -20.15
CA ASP A 144 -2.45 -4.11 -20.74
C ASP A 144 -3.09 -5.09 -19.75
N TRP A 145 -4.36 -5.41 -19.98
CA TRP A 145 -5.12 -6.34 -19.14
C TRP A 145 -4.56 -7.77 -19.16
N THR A 146 -3.73 -8.11 -20.13
CA THR A 146 -3.06 -9.42 -20.19
C THR A 146 -2.01 -9.58 -19.08
N LEU A 147 -1.65 -8.50 -18.38
CA LEU A 147 -0.74 -8.52 -17.23
C LEU A 147 -1.41 -8.98 -15.92
N LEU A 148 -2.75 -9.04 -15.84
CA LEU A 148 -3.44 -9.41 -14.60
C LEU A 148 -3.06 -10.80 -14.04
N PRO A 149 -2.90 -11.86 -14.85
CA PRO A 149 -2.44 -13.15 -14.33
C PRO A 149 -1.04 -13.07 -13.71
N ALA A 150 -0.11 -12.33 -14.33
CA ALA A 150 1.23 -12.14 -13.78
C ALA A 150 1.19 -11.31 -12.48
N MET A 151 0.33 -10.30 -12.44
CA MET A 151 0.06 -9.52 -11.23
C MET A 151 -0.52 -10.38 -10.10
N GLN A 152 -1.48 -11.26 -10.40
CA GLN A 152 -2.04 -12.21 -9.44
C GLN A 152 -0.96 -13.15 -8.89
N ALA A 153 -0.12 -13.72 -9.76
CA ALA A 153 0.98 -14.58 -9.35
C ALA A 153 1.96 -13.84 -8.43
N ALA A 154 2.23 -12.56 -8.71
CA ALA A 154 3.05 -11.68 -7.88
C ALA A 154 2.40 -11.25 -6.55
N GLY A 155 1.13 -11.60 -6.31
CA GLY A 155 0.39 -11.24 -5.09
C GLY A 155 -0.27 -9.88 -5.13
N GLY A 156 -0.41 -9.30 -6.34
CA GLY A 156 -1.02 -7.99 -6.53
C GLY A 156 -2.48 -7.91 -6.09
N GLY A 157 -3.27 -8.98 -6.28
CA GLY A 157 -4.67 -9.03 -5.84
C GLY A 157 -4.82 -8.89 -4.33
N ASP A 158 -4.18 -9.77 -3.56
CA ASP A 158 -4.16 -9.73 -2.09
C ASP A 158 -3.62 -8.38 -1.58
N ALA A 159 -2.56 -7.86 -2.20
CA ALA A 159 -1.97 -6.58 -1.84
C ALA A 159 -2.93 -5.41 -2.11
N LEU A 160 -3.62 -5.38 -3.25
CA LEU A 160 -4.62 -4.36 -3.55
C LEU A 160 -5.77 -4.37 -2.55
N TYR A 161 -6.27 -5.55 -2.21
CA TYR A 161 -7.34 -5.68 -1.23
C TYR A 161 -6.89 -5.26 0.18
N ALA A 162 -5.67 -5.63 0.59
CA ALA A 162 -5.10 -5.14 1.84
C ALA A 162 -4.93 -3.61 1.83
N LEU A 163 -4.52 -3.02 0.72
CA LEU A 163 -4.41 -1.56 0.58
C LEU A 163 -5.78 -0.86 0.63
N SER A 164 -6.84 -1.44 0.06
CA SER A 164 -8.18 -0.88 0.19
C SER A 164 -8.65 -0.90 1.64
N LEU A 165 -8.43 -1.99 2.37
CA LEU A 165 -8.72 -2.06 3.81
C LEU A 165 -7.88 -1.05 4.62
N ALA A 166 -6.61 -0.85 4.24
CA ALA A 166 -5.74 0.15 4.86
C ALA A 166 -6.24 1.58 4.62
N ARG A 167 -6.70 1.88 3.40
CA ARG A 167 -7.29 3.17 3.05
C ARG A 167 -8.53 3.45 3.89
N ASP A 168 -9.44 2.47 3.95
CA ASP A 168 -10.79 2.58 4.52
C ASP A 168 -10.81 2.59 6.06
N SER A 169 -9.72 2.15 6.69
CA SER A 169 -9.61 2.18 8.15
C SER A 169 -9.33 3.59 8.70
N GLN A 170 -10.01 3.95 9.79
CA GLN A 170 -9.70 5.17 10.57
C GLN A 170 -8.62 4.93 11.64
N GLU A 171 -8.22 3.67 11.83
CA GLU A 171 -7.26 3.27 12.84
C GLU A 171 -5.85 3.15 12.25
N GLY A 172 -4.93 4.00 12.70
CA GLY A 172 -3.56 4.00 12.20
C GLY A 172 -2.82 2.66 12.36
N VAL A 173 -3.17 1.88 13.39
CA VAL A 173 -2.63 0.53 13.62
C VAL A 173 -3.09 -0.44 12.53
N VAL A 174 -4.37 -0.39 12.14
CA VAL A 174 -4.92 -1.22 11.06
C VAL A 174 -4.33 -0.80 9.72
N LYS A 175 -4.21 0.52 9.45
CA LYS A 175 -3.52 1.03 8.26
C LYS A 175 -2.10 0.47 8.14
N LEU A 176 -1.35 0.51 9.24
CA LEU A 176 0.00 -0.05 9.30
C LEU A 176 0.00 -1.56 9.11
N ALA A 177 -0.88 -2.30 9.79
CA ALA A 177 -0.95 -3.76 9.68
C ALA A 177 -1.27 -4.21 8.26
N MET A 178 -2.28 -3.62 7.63
CA MET A 178 -2.71 -3.96 6.27
C MET A 178 -1.68 -3.53 5.22
N GLY A 179 -1.11 -2.32 5.35
CA GLY A 179 0.00 -1.89 4.49
C GLY A 179 1.25 -2.78 4.64
N SER A 180 1.51 -3.28 5.85
CA SER A 180 2.60 -4.23 6.13
C SER A 180 2.34 -5.58 5.45
N ALA A 181 1.12 -6.11 5.59
CA ALA A 181 0.74 -7.37 4.97
C ALA A 181 0.84 -7.30 3.43
N ALA A 182 0.37 -6.20 2.83
CA ALA A 182 0.51 -5.95 1.40
C ALA A 182 1.98 -5.97 0.96
N LEU A 183 2.84 -5.19 1.64
CA LEU A 183 4.25 -5.13 1.31
C LEU A 183 4.95 -6.49 1.49
N ASP A 184 4.57 -7.26 2.52
CA ASP A 184 5.21 -8.53 2.85
C ASP A 184 4.87 -9.62 1.85
N GLY A 185 3.62 -9.64 1.38
CA GLY A 185 3.19 -10.47 0.28
C GLY A 185 4.02 -10.16 -0.98
N LEU A 186 4.07 -8.89 -1.39
CA LEU A 186 4.77 -8.47 -2.61
C LEU A 186 6.28 -8.75 -2.53
N VAL A 187 6.94 -8.34 -1.44
CA VAL A 187 8.39 -8.55 -1.26
C VAL A 187 8.73 -10.02 -1.20
N SER A 188 7.95 -10.83 -0.49
CA SER A 188 8.25 -12.26 -0.34
C SER A 188 8.08 -13.01 -1.66
N ARG A 189 7.01 -12.72 -2.41
CA ARG A 189 6.77 -13.33 -3.73
C ARG A 189 7.84 -12.88 -4.73
N TRP A 190 8.14 -11.59 -4.83
CA TRP A 190 9.22 -11.08 -5.68
C TRP A 190 10.58 -11.70 -5.31
N HIS A 191 10.94 -11.76 -4.03
CA HIS A 191 12.22 -12.33 -3.60
C HIS A 191 12.30 -13.84 -3.87
N SER A 192 11.16 -14.54 -3.91
CA SER A 192 11.13 -15.97 -4.23
C SER A 192 11.44 -16.27 -5.70
N THR A 193 11.21 -15.30 -6.59
CA THR A 193 11.37 -15.46 -8.05
C THR A 193 12.55 -14.67 -8.65
N SER A 194 13.06 -13.63 -7.97
CA SER A 194 14.07 -12.70 -8.50
C SER A 194 15.51 -13.20 -8.55
N GLY A 195 15.81 -14.40 -8.04
CA GLY A 195 17.19 -14.90 -7.98
C GLY A 195 18.10 -14.19 -6.96
N GLU A 196 17.62 -13.11 -6.31
CA GLU A 196 18.30 -12.34 -5.25
C GLU A 196 18.50 -13.14 -3.93
N ASN A 197 18.11 -14.40 -3.91
CA ASN A 197 18.34 -15.27 -2.78
C ASN A 197 19.81 -15.70 -2.74
N ARG A 198 20.54 -15.17 -1.76
CA ARG A 198 21.95 -15.51 -1.49
C ARG A 198 22.17 -17.01 -1.29
N TYR A 199 21.15 -17.75 -0.86
CA TYR A 199 21.21 -19.19 -0.68
C TYR A 199 20.71 -19.91 -1.93
N SER A 200 21.63 -20.52 -2.69
CA SER A 200 21.27 -21.41 -3.80
C SER A 200 20.42 -22.60 -3.32
N PRO A 201 19.62 -23.25 -4.20
CA PRO A 201 18.87 -24.46 -3.85
C PRO A 201 19.76 -25.50 -3.16
N GLU A 202 20.96 -25.73 -3.69
CA GLU A 202 21.95 -26.66 -3.15
C GLU A 202 22.39 -26.31 -1.71
N VAL A 203 22.57 -25.02 -1.41
CA VAL A 203 22.92 -24.56 -0.06
C VAL A 203 21.76 -24.77 0.90
N LYS A 204 20.52 -24.51 0.45
CA LYS A 204 19.32 -24.76 1.26
C LYS A 204 19.17 -26.25 1.59
N ASP A 205 19.42 -27.12 0.62
CA ASP A 205 19.37 -28.57 0.80
C ASP A 205 20.44 -29.06 1.79
N LYS A 206 21.67 -28.54 1.68
CA LYS A 206 22.75 -28.83 2.64
C LYS A 206 22.39 -28.39 4.06
N ILE A 207 21.82 -27.19 4.23
CA ILE A 207 21.38 -26.69 5.54
C ILE A 207 20.23 -27.56 6.07
N LYS A 208 19.26 -27.92 5.24
CA LYS A 208 18.15 -28.81 5.62
C LYS A 208 18.67 -30.17 6.11
N PHE A 209 19.61 -30.78 5.40
CA PHE A 209 20.23 -32.05 5.80
C PHE A 209 21.04 -31.92 7.11
N ALA A 210 21.78 -30.83 7.27
CA ALA A 210 22.52 -30.55 8.50
C ALA A 210 21.57 -30.38 9.70
N LEU A 211 20.42 -29.72 9.51
CA LEU A 211 19.38 -29.56 10.54
C LEU A 211 18.71 -30.88 10.91
N GLN A 212 18.42 -31.75 9.94
CA GLN A 212 17.91 -33.09 10.21
C GLN A 212 18.92 -33.95 10.99
N SER A 213 20.20 -33.85 10.63
CA SER A 213 21.27 -34.54 11.34
C SER A 213 21.45 -34.01 12.76
N PHE A 214 21.34 -32.68 12.94
CA PHE A 214 21.39 -32.03 14.25
C PHE A 214 20.23 -32.45 15.15
N GLU A 215 18.99 -32.45 14.63
CA GLU A 215 17.81 -32.95 15.33
C GLU A 215 17.98 -34.41 15.77
N THR A 216 18.46 -35.28 14.86
CA THR A 216 18.75 -36.68 15.16
C THR A 216 19.78 -36.83 16.29
N ASN A 217 20.82 -36.00 16.29
CA ASN A 217 21.82 -36.01 17.35
C ASN A 217 21.27 -35.55 18.70
N LEU A 218 20.38 -34.54 18.73
CA LEU A 218 19.70 -34.10 19.96
C LEU A 218 18.80 -35.21 20.52
N THR A 219 18.04 -35.89 19.66
CA THR A 219 17.19 -37.03 20.03
C THR A 219 18.04 -38.18 20.59
N ASN A 220 19.14 -38.53 19.92
CA ASN A 220 20.06 -39.57 20.40
C ASN A 220 20.74 -39.22 21.73
N ALA A 221 21.00 -37.92 21.96
CA ALA A 221 21.52 -37.41 23.22
C ALA A 221 20.47 -37.36 24.34
N LYS A 222 19.22 -37.79 24.08
CA LYS A 222 18.09 -37.76 25.02
C LYS A 222 17.80 -36.36 25.56
N VAL A 223 17.95 -35.34 24.73
CA VAL A 223 17.48 -33.99 25.04
C VAL A 223 15.96 -34.00 25.10
N ASP A 224 15.39 -33.24 26.02
CA ASP A 224 13.94 -33.09 26.17
C ASP A 224 13.26 -32.65 24.86
N GLU A 225 12.15 -33.30 24.49
CA GLU A 225 11.47 -33.08 23.22
C GLU A 225 10.95 -31.65 23.03
N LEU A 226 10.50 -30.99 24.12
CA LEU A 226 10.06 -29.59 24.05
C LEU A 226 11.26 -28.67 23.76
N LEU A 227 12.41 -28.99 24.34
CA LEU A 227 13.66 -28.28 24.09
C LEU A 227 14.15 -28.48 22.65
N ILE A 228 14.08 -29.70 22.13
CA ILE A 228 14.37 -30.00 20.71
C ILE A 228 13.46 -29.15 19.81
N LYS A 229 12.14 -29.14 20.08
CA LYS A 229 11.18 -28.37 19.30
C LYS A 229 11.48 -26.86 19.33
N ASP A 230 11.81 -26.29 20.50
CA ASP A 230 12.20 -24.88 20.62
C ASP A 230 13.48 -24.60 19.83
N ILE A 231 14.53 -25.41 19.99
CA ILE A 231 15.80 -25.26 19.27
C ILE A 231 15.56 -25.32 17.75
N MET A 232 14.85 -26.33 17.26
CA MET A 232 14.61 -26.51 15.83
C MET A 232 13.75 -25.38 15.25
N SER A 233 12.80 -24.84 16.02
CA SER A 233 12.02 -23.67 15.57
C SER A 233 12.90 -22.43 15.29
N ARG A 234 14.00 -22.27 16.04
CA ARG A 234 14.95 -21.14 15.91
C ARG A 234 15.93 -21.33 14.75
N THR A 235 16.17 -22.57 14.31
CA THR A 235 17.12 -22.88 13.23
C THR A 235 16.48 -22.90 11.84
N ASN A 236 15.15 -22.97 11.74
CA ASN A 236 14.40 -22.99 10.47
C ASN A 236 14.68 -21.81 9.53
N ASN A 237 15.21 -20.68 10.03
CA ASN A 237 15.51 -19.49 9.25
C ASN A 237 16.98 -19.34 8.84
N LEU A 238 17.86 -20.31 9.15
CA LEU A 238 19.30 -20.20 8.89
C LEU A 238 19.66 -20.10 7.39
N SER A 239 18.81 -20.61 6.51
CA SER A 239 18.95 -20.55 5.05
C SER A 239 18.02 -19.51 4.40
N SER A 240 17.51 -18.56 5.20
CA SER A 240 16.60 -17.51 4.74
C SER A 240 17.21 -16.13 4.93
N ASN A 241 17.12 -15.30 3.88
CA ASN A 241 17.41 -13.88 3.99
C ASN A 241 16.47 -13.23 5.02
N SER A 242 17.01 -12.34 5.86
CA SER A 242 16.21 -11.58 6.81
C SER A 242 15.19 -10.69 6.08
N ALA A 243 14.06 -10.40 6.73
CA ALA A 243 13.02 -9.52 6.16
C ALA A 243 13.60 -8.16 5.72
N LEU A 244 14.52 -7.59 6.53
CA LEU A 244 15.22 -6.35 6.20
C LEU A 244 16.08 -6.49 4.93
N SER A 245 16.80 -7.61 4.76
CA SER A 245 17.60 -7.86 3.56
C SER A 245 16.73 -7.96 2.31
N LYS A 246 15.64 -8.74 2.38
CA LYS A 246 14.67 -8.87 1.27
C LYS A 246 14.07 -7.51 0.89
N LEU A 247 13.66 -6.72 1.88
CA LEU A 247 13.11 -5.39 1.68
C LEU A 247 14.15 -4.44 1.06
N THR A 248 15.40 -4.48 1.52
CA THR A 248 16.48 -3.65 0.97
C THR A 248 16.71 -3.96 -0.51
N ALA A 249 16.79 -5.25 -0.87
CA ALA A 249 16.96 -5.68 -2.24
C ALA A 249 15.77 -5.25 -3.11
N PHE A 250 14.54 -5.47 -2.63
CA PHE A 250 13.31 -5.06 -3.32
C PHE A 250 13.30 -3.55 -3.61
N LEU A 251 13.49 -2.72 -2.57
CA LEU A 251 13.45 -1.27 -2.76
C LEU A 251 14.59 -0.76 -3.64
N SER A 252 15.76 -1.39 -3.59
CA SER A 252 16.92 -1.02 -4.42
C SER A 252 16.70 -1.39 -5.89
N MET A 253 16.15 -2.58 -6.15
CA MET A 253 15.82 -3.06 -7.50
C MET A 253 14.81 -2.13 -8.18
N PHE A 254 13.79 -1.70 -7.44
CA PHE A 254 12.74 -0.81 -7.93
C PHE A 254 13.03 0.67 -7.64
N GLU A 255 14.31 1.06 -7.52
CA GLU A 255 14.78 2.44 -7.42
C GLU A 255 14.15 3.32 -6.33
N MET A 256 13.47 2.71 -5.36
CA MET A 256 12.85 3.35 -4.18
C MET A 256 13.84 3.48 -3.00
N TYR A 257 15.04 2.92 -3.13
CA TYR A 257 16.12 3.01 -2.15
C TYR A 257 17.47 3.17 -2.88
N PRO A 258 18.39 4.01 -2.39
CA PRO A 258 19.69 4.22 -3.04
C PRO A 258 20.56 2.95 -2.95
N LYS A 259 21.27 2.63 -4.03
CA LYS A 259 22.20 1.48 -4.09
C LYS A 259 23.36 1.62 -3.09
N ASP A 260 23.89 2.84 -2.94
CA ASP A 260 25.01 3.16 -2.04
C ASP A 260 24.52 3.86 -0.77
N ALA A 261 23.83 3.12 0.09
CA ALA A 261 23.26 3.67 1.32
C ALA A 261 24.34 3.90 2.40
N GLY A 262 24.50 5.16 2.81
CA GLY A 262 25.27 5.51 4.02
C GLY A 262 24.60 5.05 5.31
N LYS A 263 25.31 5.17 6.44
CA LYS A 263 24.83 4.69 7.77
C LYS A 263 23.45 5.24 8.14
N ASP A 264 23.20 6.52 7.92
CA ASP A 264 21.94 7.16 8.29
C ASP A 264 20.76 6.64 7.45
N VAL A 265 20.99 6.44 6.15
CA VAL A 265 19.98 5.88 5.23
C VAL A 265 19.62 4.45 5.64
N ALA A 266 20.63 3.62 5.94
CA ALA A 266 20.42 2.26 6.42
C ALA A 266 19.68 2.22 7.77
N LEU A 267 19.97 3.19 8.66
CA LEU A 267 19.28 3.32 9.93
C LEU A 267 17.79 3.65 9.76
N ARG A 268 17.44 4.53 8.81
CA ARG A 268 16.03 4.85 8.50
C ARG A 268 15.27 3.63 7.97
N LEU A 269 15.88 2.83 7.09
CA LEU A 269 15.27 1.59 6.62
C LEU A 269 15.08 0.58 7.76
N LYS A 270 16.04 0.49 8.68
CA LYS A 270 15.91 -0.33 9.88
C LYS A 270 14.75 0.13 10.76
N PHE A 271 14.59 1.44 10.98
CA PHE A 271 13.46 1.98 11.74
C PHE A 271 12.11 1.67 11.07
N PHE A 272 12.01 1.89 9.76
CA PHE A 272 10.84 1.54 8.97
C PHE A 272 10.48 0.06 9.16
N ASN A 273 11.45 -0.86 9.01
CA ASN A 273 11.24 -2.29 9.16
C ASN A 273 10.85 -2.70 10.60
N VAL A 274 11.45 -2.10 11.62
CA VAL A 274 11.13 -2.41 13.02
C VAL A 274 9.71 -1.97 13.38
N LEU A 275 9.28 -0.79 12.92
CA LEU A 275 7.92 -0.30 13.16
C LEU A 275 6.88 -1.18 12.48
N ARG A 276 7.11 -1.52 11.20
CA ARG A 276 6.28 -2.44 10.44
C ARG A 276 6.11 -3.79 11.14
N ASN A 277 7.23 -4.41 11.52
CA ASN A 277 7.22 -5.73 12.16
C ASN A 277 6.61 -5.70 13.57
N SER A 278 6.79 -4.60 14.32
CA SER A 278 6.16 -4.45 15.63
C SER A 278 4.65 -4.51 15.52
N VAL A 279 4.06 -3.75 14.61
CA VAL A 279 2.61 -3.73 14.41
C VAL A 279 2.12 -5.07 13.88
N ALA A 280 2.80 -5.65 12.89
CA ALA A 280 2.41 -6.92 12.30
C ALA A 280 2.39 -8.10 13.30
N HIS A 281 3.33 -8.14 14.27
CA HIS A 281 3.44 -9.25 15.22
C HIS A 281 2.75 -9.02 16.56
N THR A 282 2.58 -7.77 16.98
CA THR A 282 2.08 -7.47 18.34
C THR A 282 0.80 -6.65 18.35
N GLY A 283 0.36 -6.12 17.21
CA GLY A 283 -0.76 -5.17 17.14
C GLY A 283 -0.48 -3.85 17.86
N VAL A 284 0.75 -3.63 18.35
CA VAL A 284 1.11 -2.47 19.16
C VAL A 284 2.23 -1.68 18.49
N LEU A 285 2.05 -0.36 18.46
CA LEU A 285 3.09 0.58 18.08
C LEU A 285 4.12 0.70 19.22
N ARG A 286 5.33 0.17 19.04
CA ARG A 286 6.40 0.32 20.04
C ARG A 286 6.92 1.75 20.04
N LEU A 287 6.52 2.51 21.07
CA LEU A 287 6.78 3.94 21.19
C LEU A 287 8.26 4.32 21.44
N SER A 288 9.15 3.36 21.73
CA SER A 288 10.56 3.60 22.05
C SER A 288 11.51 3.62 20.85
N ILE A 289 11.01 3.42 19.62
CA ILE A 289 11.86 3.25 18.44
C ILE A 289 12.47 4.58 17.95
N ALA A 290 11.76 5.70 18.13
CA ALA A 290 12.17 7.02 17.63
C ALA A 290 12.27 8.10 18.73
N GLY A 291 12.26 7.72 20.01
CA GLY A 291 12.35 8.66 21.13
C GLY A 291 10.98 9.01 21.73
N GLN A 292 10.69 10.30 21.88
CA GLN A 292 9.47 10.75 22.56
C GLN A 292 8.18 10.24 21.88
N PRO A 293 7.11 9.94 22.64
CA PRO A 293 5.87 9.36 22.10
C PRO A 293 5.24 10.10 20.90
N ASP A 294 5.43 11.42 20.81
CA ASP A 294 4.92 12.25 19.71
C ASP A 294 5.76 12.17 18.43
N VAL A 295 7.08 11.98 18.55
CA VAL A 295 7.95 11.63 17.41
C VAL A 295 7.50 10.28 16.85
N THR A 296 7.27 9.30 17.72
CA THR A 296 6.87 7.96 17.28
C THR A 296 5.50 7.94 16.58
N GLY A 297 4.55 8.80 16.98
CA GLY A 297 3.28 8.96 16.25
C GLY A 297 3.45 9.52 14.84
N ARG A 298 4.31 10.53 14.65
CA ARG A 298 4.63 11.10 13.32
C ARG A 298 5.32 10.08 12.43
N VAL A 299 6.32 9.39 12.96
CA VAL A 299 7.03 8.32 12.24
C VAL A 299 6.06 7.20 11.85
N ALA A 300 5.14 6.80 12.73
CA ALA A 300 4.13 5.78 12.43
C ALA A 300 3.22 6.18 11.26
N GLY A 301 2.71 7.41 11.24
CA GLY A 301 1.90 7.90 10.12
C GLY A 301 2.70 7.97 8.81
N ALA A 302 3.95 8.46 8.86
CA ALA A 302 4.84 8.46 7.70
C ALA A 302 5.09 7.04 7.16
N VAL A 303 5.35 6.07 8.04
CA VAL A 303 5.52 4.65 7.65
C VAL A 303 4.28 4.11 6.98
N ALA A 304 3.08 4.42 7.48
CA ALA A 304 1.84 3.94 6.87
C ALA A 304 1.63 4.48 5.44
N VAL A 305 1.94 5.76 5.23
CA VAL A 305 1.87 6.38 3.91
C VAL A 305 2.91 5.77 2.97
N LEU A 306 4.13 5.59 3.46
CA LEU A 306 5.21 4.96 2.69
C LEU A 306 4.89 3.51 2.31
N LEU A 307 4.29 2.72 3.20
CA LEU A 307 3.83 1.36 2.90
C LEU A 307 2.87 1.36 1.71
N GLN A 308 1.88 2.26 1.74
CA GLN A 308 0.96 2.42 0.62
C GLN A 308 1.72 2.83 -0.64
N TYR A 309 2.57 3.86 -0.59
CA TYR A 309 3.29 4.35 -1.77
C TYR A 309 4.19 3.30 -2.41
N ILE A 310 4.94 2.55 -1.61
CA ILE A 310 5.82 1.48 -2.10
C ILE A 310 4.99 0.43 -2.86
N CYS A 311 3.92 -0.07 -2.25
CA CYS A 311 3.08 -1.10 -2.85
C CYS A 311 2.37 -0.57 -4.11
N ARG A 312 1.83 0.65 -4.04
CA ARG A 312 1.07 1.27 -5.13
C ARG A 312 1.95 1.56 -6.35
N VAL A 313 3.15 2.11 -6.14
CA VAL A 313 4.16 2.31 -7.20
C VAL A 313 4.56 0.97 -7.80
N TYR A 314 4.84 -0.05 -6.97
CA TYR A 314 5.22 -1.36 -7.46
C TYR A 314 4.14 -1.98 -8.36
N ILE A 315 2.90 -1.98 -7.91
CA ILE A 315 1.76 -2.51 -8.67
C ILE A 315 1.56 -1.72 -9.96
N ALA A 316 1.44 -0.40 -9.89
CA ALA A 316 1.12 0.41 -11.07
C ALA A 316 2.26 0.41 -12.12
N LYS A 317 3.49 0.67 -11.70
CA LYS A 317 4.64 0.80 -12.62
C LYS A 317 5.15 -0.56 -13.11
N TYR A 318 5.34 -1.50 -12.20
CA TYR A 318 6.10 -2.72 -12.47
C TYR A 318 5.24 -3.96 -12.73
N LEU A 319 4.00 -4.01 -12.22
CA LEU A 319 3.07 -5.11 -12.52
C LEU A 319 2.08 -4.76 -13.64
N LEU A 320 1.58 -3.53 -13.68
CA LEU A 320 0.63 -3.06 -14.70
C LEU A 320 1.29 -2.29 -15.86
N GLY A 321 2.58 -1.98 -15.78
CA GLY A 321 3.33 -1.30 -16.84
C GLY A 321 2.89 0.15 -17.09
N ILE A 322 2.27 0.81 -16.10
CA ILE A 322 1.75 2.17 -16.25
C ILE A 322 2.90 3.18 -16.19
N VAL A 323 3.00 4.00 -17.22
CA VAL A 323 3.97 5.10 -17.30
C VAL A 323 3.23 6.43 -17.11
N ASP A 324 3.44 7.06 -15.97
CA ASP A 324 2.83 8.34 -15.62
C ASP A 324 3.77 9.15 -14.71
N ALA A 325 3.83 10.47 -14.91
CA ALA A 325 4.76 11.34 -14.19
C ALA A 325 4.49 11.35 -12.67
N LYS A 326 3.24 11.18 -12.23
CA LYS A 326 2.88 11.14 -10.81
C LYS A 326 3.38 9.87 -10.13
N ILE A 327 3.44 8.76 -10.86
CA ILE A 327 4.03 7.51 -10.38
C ILE A 327 5.53 7.71 -10.13
N GLU A 328 6.23 8.35 -11.08
CA GLU A 328 7.65 8.70 -10.93
C GLU A 328 7.89 9.64 -9.74
N GLU A 329 7.07 10.68 -9.59
CA GLU A 329 7.13 11.59 -8.46
C GLU A 329 6.95 10.83 -7.13
N THR A 330 5.95 9.95 -7.06
CA THR A 330 5.66 9.13 -5.88
C THR A 330 6.83 8.21 -5.54
N GLN A 331 7.45 7.59 -6.54
CA GLN A 331 8.65 6.78 -6.37
C GLN A 331 9.82 7.62 -5.80
N GLN A 332 10.02 8.83 -6.31
CA GLN A 332 11.04 9.74 -5.78
C GLN A 332 10.73 10.21 -4.37
N VAL A 333 9.46 10.39 -3.99
CA VAL A 333 9.07 10.70 -2.60
C VAL A 333 9.51 9.59 -1.65
N VAL A 334 9.29 8.32 -2.01
CA VAL A 334 9.76 7.17 -1.22
C VAL A 334 11.29 7.17 -1.09
N LYS A 335 12.01 7.36 -2.21
CA LYS A 335 13.47 7.42 -2.21
C LYS A 335 14.00 8.59 -1.38
N LYS A 336 13.35 9.76 -1.47
CA LYS A 336 13.70 10.97 -0.74
C LYS A 336 13.54 10.78 0.77
N PHE A 337 12.51 10.05 1.20
CA PHE A 337 12.35 9.70 2.61
C PHE A 337 13.54 8.91 3.14
N PHE A 338 13.99 7.86 2.45
CA PHE A 338 15.14 7.08 2.93
C PHE A 338 16.44 7.87 2.87
N THR A 339 16.67 8.66 1.81
CA THR A 339 17.90 9.44 1.63
C THR A 339 18.01 10.64 2.57
N THR A 340 16.90 11.35 2.83
CA THR A 340 16.93 12.62 3.59
C THR A 340 16.15 12.60 4.90
N GLY A 341 15.31 11.59 5.15
CA GLY A 341 14.39 11.56 6.30
C GLY A 341 13.14 12.41 6.09
N LYS A 342 12.99 13.02 4.90
CA LYS A 342 11.91 13.94 4.60
C LYS A 342 10.75 13.28 3.87
N LEU A 343 9.53 13.54 4.31
CA LEU A 343 8.28 13.18 3.60
C LEU A 343 7.49 14.48 3.34
N PHE A 344 7.17 14.77 2.08
CA PHE A 344 6.53 16.03 1.65
C PHE A 344 7.24 17.31 2.17
N GLY A 345 8.56 17.26 2.33
CA GLY A 345 9.36 18.39 2.84
C GLY A 345 9.56 18.40 4.36
N ASN A 346 8.81 17.57 5.10
CA ASN A 346 8.86 17.48 6.55
C ASN A 346 9.97 16.54 7.01
N ASP A 347 10.87 16.99 7.90
CA ASP A 347 11.84 16.08 8.54
C ASP A 347 11.14 15.25 9.63
N ILE A 348 10.80 14.02 9.27
CA ILE A 348 9.97 13.16 10.12
C ILE A 348 10.70 12.73 11.41
N ILE A 349 12.03 12.77 11.41
CA ILE A 349 12.85 12.21 12.48
C ILE A 349 13.33 13.30 13.44
N THR A 350 13.77 14.45 12.92
CA THR A 350 14.45 15.46 13.74
C THR A 350 13.61 16.69 14.06
N GLU A 351 12.44 16.85 13.43
CA GLU A 351 11.58 17.99 13.74
C GLU A 351 11.05 17.89 15.18
N ASP A 352 11.21 18.93 15.99
CA ASP A 352 10.60 18.98 17.32
C ASP A 352 9.09 19.26 17.24
N TYR A 353 8.37 19.03 18.34
CA TYR A 353 6.90 19.12 18.34
C TYR A 353 6.40 20.55 18.13
N ASP A 354 7.11 21.55 18.65
CA ASP A 354 6.69 22.94 18.59
C ASP A 354 6.93 23.53 17.21
N ALA A 355 8.01 23.16 16.52
CA ALA A 355 8.24 23.49 15.11
C ALA A 355 7.17 22.86 14.20
N TYR A 356 6.82 21.60 14.46
CA TYR A 356 5.73 20.91 13.75
C TYR A 356 4.38 21.61 13.99
N ARG A 357 4.07 21.95 15.26
CA ARG A 357 2.82 22.60 15.65
C ARG A 357 2.73 24.05 15.17
N GLN A 358 3.82 24.81 15.25
CA GLN A 358 3.85 26.20 14.83
C GLN A 358 3.66 26.30 13.33
N ARG A 359 4.29 25.42 12.56
CA ARG A 359 4.10 25.35 11.11
C ARG A 359 2.71 24.89 10.72
N LEU A 360 2.07 24.01 11.50
CA LEU A 360 0.64 23.73 11.36
C LEU A 360 -0.19 25.01 11.57
N ILE A 361 0.12 25.79 12.59
CA ILE A 361 -0.56 27.06 12.88
C ILE A 361 -0.31 28.07 11.75
N ASP A 362 0.93 28.28 11.33
CA ASP A 362 1.30 29.21 10.26
C ASP A 362 0.63 28.82 8.94
N HIS A 363 0.63 27.52 8.58
CA HIS A 363 -0.08 27.02 7.39
C HIS A 363 -1.59 27.21 7.52
N PHE A 364 -2.17 27.02 8.71
CA PHE A 364 -3.58 27.29 8.97
C PHE A 364 -3.94 28.77 8.88
N GLU A 365 -3.07 29.64 9.34
CA GLU A 365 -3.28 31.09 9.25
C GLU A 365 -3.10 31.59 7.81
N GLU A 366 -2.18 31.02 7.04
CA GLU A 366 -1.88 31.43 5.66
C GLU A 366 -2.86 30.84 4.64
N HIS A 367 -3.38 29.64 4.89
CA HIS A 367 -4.21 28.89 3.92
C HIS A 367 -5.59 28.49 4.44
N GLY A 368 -5.94 28.88 5.68
CA GLY A 368 -7.24 28.59 6.31
C GLY A 368 -7.44 27.11 6.67
N ASN A 369 -6.39 26.30 6.61
CA ASN A 369 -6.45 24.86 6.78
C ASN A 369 -5.17 24.31 7.44
N LEU A 370 -5.29 23.31 8.31
CA LEU A 370 -4.11 22.67 8.91
C LEU A 370 -3.61 21.62 7.91
N ASP A 371 -2.76 21.98 6.94
CA ASP A 371 -2.08 21.04 6.04
C ASP A 371 -0.63 20.82 6.49
N LEU A 372 -0.15 19.57 6.38
CA LEU A 372 1.27 19.17 6.40
C LEU A 372 1.50 17.99 5.47
#